data_AF-A0A8X6L5W3-F1
#
_entry.id   AF-A0A8X6L5W3-F1
#
_cell.length_a   1.000
_cell.length_b   1.000
_cell.length_c   1.000
_cell.angle_alpha   90.00
_cell.angle_beta   90.00
_cell.angle_gamma   90.00
#
_symmetry.space_group_name_H-M   'P 1'
#
loop_
_entity.id
_entity.type
_entity.pdbx_description
1 polymer ?
#
loop_
_entity_poly.entity_id
_entity_poly.type
_entity_poly.pdbx_seq_one_letter_code
_entity_poly.pdbx_strand_id
1 'polypeptide(L)'
;MLELLLRFRKNPVAFTADVKSAFLQIELDLRDREFTRFFWTDNLNNNPYVLNFTRVLFGLRPSPYFLAATLKHHFKKYKEQYPHTFDLLNSSIYVDDFICGRNDVPDALRTTLECLQIFSDASMLLRKWRTNSKQLDLLWQQEGVETEFSETSATDLKPPIKVLGLAWDSEKDLIYFDPKDLLKFMSRKTESKRFILSVVGRIFDPIGILGPFVIKLKCLLQDLWTLGVDWDSELPPKLRHKWQQWTFKPYIKNRVQEIQLLSDPSQWGHCPGKDNPADLISRGTSAVKLAQNELWWHGPPWLKLAPDHWPNRQRDILDSELCSEELEYRSSVHVAVTQQRESLVDINRFSSLKNF
;
A
#
# COMPACT_ATOMS: atom_id res chain seq x y z
N MET A 1 15.29 2.94 -7.75
CA MET A 1 13.93 2.55 -7.34
C MET A 1 12.86 3.48 -7.91
N LEU A 2 12.85 4.79 -7.62
CA LEU A 2 11.87 5.73 -8.20
C LEU A 2 11.82 5.68 -9.73
N GLU A 3 12.97 5.77 -10.39
CA GLU A 3 13.07 5.70 -11.87
C GLU A 3 12.47 4.41 -12.45
N LEU A 4 12.69 3.28 -11.79
CA LEU A 4 12.14 1.98 -12.18
C LEU A 4 10.61 1.94 -12.05
N LEU A 5 10.07 2.46 -10.94
CA LEU A 5 8.62 2.58 -10.74
C LEU A 5 7.98 3.50 -11.80
N LEU A 6 8.64 4.62 -12.13
CA LEU A 6 8.15 5.52 -13.18
C LEU A 6 8.16 4.85 -14.56
N ARG A 7 9.20 4.08 -14.90
CA ARG A 7 9.23 3.28 -16.14
C ARG A 7 8.14 2.23 -16.17
N PHE A 8 7.97 1.49 -15.08
CA PHE A 8 6.91 0.49 -14.93
C PHE A 8 5.51 1.09 -15.14
N ARG A 9 5.28 2.33 -14.69
CA ARG A 9 4.01 3.06 -14.87
C ARG A 9 3.90 3.87 -16.17
N LYS A 10 4.96 3.96 -16.97
CA LYS A 10 4.96 4.76 -18.20
C LYS A 10 4.06 4.17 -19.29
N ASN A 11 3.90 2.85 -19.27
CA ASN A 11 3.28 2.09 -20.34
C ASN A 11 1.96 1.42 -19.90
N PRO A 12 0.99 1.23 -20.81
CA PRO A 12 -0.33 0.67 -20.49
C PRO A 12 -0.30 -0.82 -20.16
N VAL A 13 0.63 -1.60 -20.71
CA VAL A 13 0.80 -3.03 -20.39
C VAL A 13 1.98 -3.16 -19.44
N ALA A 14 1.71 -3.36 -18.16
CA ALA A 14 2.69 -3.46 -17.10
C ALA A 14 2.86 -4.92 -16.67
N PHE A 15 4.09 -5.38 -16.51
CA PHE A 15 4.39 -6.74 -16.09
C PHE A 15 5.66 -6.86 -15.25
N THR A 16 5.68 -7.89 -14.41
CA THR A 16 6.77 -8.17 -13.48
C THR A 16 7.11 -9.65 -13.48
N ALA A 17 8.35 -9.99 -13.12
CA ALA A 17 8.80 -11.34 -12.84
C ALA A 17 9.94 -11.31 -11.81
N ASP A 18 10.19 -12.45 -11.18
CA ASP A 18 11.27 -12.62 -10.21
C ASP A 18 12.33 -13.58 -10.75
N VAL A 19 13.61 -13.28 -10.53
CA VAL A 19 14.71 -14.20 -10.83
C VAL A 19 14.80 -15.28 -9.75
N LYS A 20 14.60 -16.54 -10.12
CA LYS A 20 14.58 -17.66 -9.19
C LYS A 20 15.95 -17.88 -8.52
N SER A 21 15.99 -17.71 -7.20
CA SER A 21 17.17 -17.97 -6.36
C SER A 21 18.43 -17.27 -6.88
N ALA A 22 18.29 -16.01 -7.33
CA ALA A 22 19.27 -15.30 -8.14
C ALA A 22 20.72 -15.36 -7.59
N PHE A 23 20.92 -15.07 -6.31
CA PHE A 23 22.25 -15.12 -5.70
C PHE A 23 22.85 -16.52 -5.63
N LEU A 24 22.02 -17.55 -5.40
CA LEU A 24 22.47 -18.93 -5.24
C LEU A 24 22.92 -19.57 -6.56
N GLN A 25 22.65 -18.93 -7.69
CA GLN A 25 23.17 -19.33 -8.99
C GLN A 25 24.63 -18.90 -9.21
N ILE A 26 25.18 -18.06 -8.34
CA ILE A 26 26.52 -17.50 -8.49
C ILE A 26 27.47 -18.19 -7.51
N GLU A 27 28.51 -18.82 -8.03
CA GLU A 27 29.53 -19.46 -7.21
C GLU A 27 30.42 -18.43 -6.50
N LEU A 28 30.79 -18.73 -5.26
CA LEU A 28 31.89 -18.02 -4.60
C LEU A 28 33.22 -18.65 -4.99
N ASP A 29 34.21 -17.79 -5.26
CA ASP A 29 35.61 -18.18 -5.38
C ASP A 29 36.02 -18.97 -4.15
N LEU A 30 36.79 -20.04 -4.34
CA LEU A 30 37.22 -20.93 -3.26
C LEU A 30 37.91 -20.17 -2.12
N ARG A 31 38.67 -19.11 -2.44
CA ARG A 31 39.38 -18.26 -1.48
C ARG A 31 38.43 -17.41 -0.64
N ASP A 32 37.27 -17.04 -1.19
CA ASP A 32 36.32 -16.18 -0.48
C ASP A 32 35.37 -16.97 0.45
N ARG A 33 35.26 -18.30 0.26
CA ARG A 33 34.36 -19.16 1.06
C ARG A 33 34.74 -19.18 2.54
N GLU A 34 36.01 -18.97 2.88
CA GLU A 34 36.42 -18.97 4.29
C GLU A 34 35.83 -17.80 5.10
N PHE A 35 35.46 -16.71 4.44
CA PHE A 35 34.86 -15.53 5.07
C PHE A 35 33.34 -15.64 5.23
N THR A 36 32.74 -16.74 4.76
CA THR A 36 31.30 -17.00 4.85
C THR A 36 30.98 -18.14 5.82
N ARG A 37 31.87 -18.41 6.78
CA ARG A 37 31.69 -19.48 7.77
C ARG A 37 30.52 -19.21 8.70
N PHE A 38 29.80 -20.28 9.05
CA PHE A 38 28.77 -20.26 10.08
C PHE A 38 28.83 -21.55 10.91
N PHE A 39 28.35 -21.45 12.15
CA PHE A 39 28.21 -22.60 13.03
C PHE A 39 26.88 -23.29 12.78
N TRP A 40 26.91 -24.61 12.67
CA TRP A 40 25.73 -25.45 12.56
C TRP A 40 25.74 -26.53 13.65
N THR A 41 24.57 -26.85 14.17
CA THR A 41 24.41 -28.01 15.05
C THR A 41 23.06 -28.67 14.80
N ASP A 42 23.03 -29.99 14.79
CA ASP A 42 21.78 -30.76 14.66
C ASP A 42 20.98 -30.78 15.98
N ASN A 43 21.64 -30.44 17.09
CA ASN A 43 21.03 -30.34 18.41
C ASN A 43 21.78 -29.28 19.24
N LEU A 44 21.07 -28.39 19.93
CA LEU A 44 21.67 -27.38 20.80
C LEU A 44 22.58 -27.96 21.91
N ASN A 45 22.43 -29.25 22.23
CA ASN A 45 23.27 -29.96 23.19
C ASN A 45 24.57 -30.53 22.59
N ASN A 46 24.70 -30.56 21.26
CA ASN A 46 25.90 -31.04 20.58
C ASN A 46 26.85 -29.89 20.29
N ASN A 47 28.15 -30.20 20.21
CA ASN A 47 29.14 -29.24 19.74
C ASN A 47 28.85 -28.85 18.28
N PRO A 48 28.77 -27.55 17.96
CA PRO A 48 28.54 -27.11 16.60
C PRO A 48 29.75 -27.42 15.72
N TYR A 49 29.49 -27.71 14.44
CA TYR A 49 30.52 -27.79 13.40
C TYR A 49 30.45 -26.57 12.48
N VAL A 50 31.57 -26.28 11.81
CA VAL A 50 31.72 -25.09 10.96
C VAL A 50 31.49 -25.46 9.51
N LEU A 51 30.55 -24.76 8.88
CA LEU A 51 30.29 -24.83 7.44
C LEU A 51 30.60 -23.50 6.78
N ASN A 52 30.74 -23.48 5.46
CA ASN A 52 30.85 -22.25 4.68
C ASN A 52 29.86 -22.26 3.51
N PHE A 53 29.55 -21.08 2.99
CA PHE A 53 28.74 -20.97 1.78
C PHE A 53 29.62 -21.18 0.53
N THR A 54 29.07 -21.90 -0.44
CA THR A 54 29.69 -22.14 -1.76
C THR A 54 29.14 -21.23 -2.86
N ARG A 55 28.09 -20.46 -2.52
CA ARG A 55 27.35 -19.57 -3.40
C ARG A 55 27.19 -18.19 -2.76
N VAL A 56 26.98 -17.17 -3.58
CA VAL A 56 26.70 -15.81 -3.09
C VAL A 56 25.44 -15.85 -2.22
N LEU A 57 25.55 -15.35 -0.99
CA LEU A 57 24.46 -15.40 -0.01
C LEU A 57 23.74 -14.05 0.12
N PHE A 58 22.50 -14.11 0.61
CA PHE A 58 21.73 -12.91 0.93
C PHE A 58 22.34 -12.17 2.13
N GLY A 59 22.35 -10.83 2.08
CA GLY A 59 22.82 -10.00 3.19
C GLY A 59 24.28 -9.58 3.15
N LEU A 60 25.12 -10.15 2.26
CA LEU A 60 26.44 -9.55 2.01
C LEU A 60 26.27 -8.26 1.20
N ARG A 61 27.02 -7.23 1.60
CA ARG A 61 27.08 -5.95 0.88
C ARG A 61 27.40 -6.10 -0.62
N PRO A 62 28.34 -6.96 -1.07
CA PRO A 62 28.64 -7.12 -2.49
C PRO A 62 27.65 -8.00 -3.28
N SER A 63 26.75 -8.76 -2.64
CA SER A 63 25.87 -9.71 -3.36
C SER A 63 25.04 -9.08 -4.48
N PRO A 64 24.38 -7.91 -4.27
CA PRO A 64 23.64 -7.25 -5.35
C PRO A 64 24.53 -6.86 -6.54
N TYR A 65 25.77 -6.46 -6.27
CA TYR A 65 26.74 -6.14 -7.32
C TYR A 65 27.12 -7.38 -8.13
N PHE A 66 27.43 -8.50 -7.47
CA PHE A 66 27.76 -9.75 -8.18
C PHE A 66 26.60 -10.23 -9.07
N LEU A 67 25.38 -10.14 -8.58
CA LEU A 67 24.19 -10.48 -9.38
C LEU A 67 24.05 -9.55 -10.59
N ALA A 68 24.10 -8.23 -10.38
CA ALA A 68 23.98 -7.27 -11.46
C ALA A 68 25.09 -7.43 -12.52
N ALA A 69 26.34 -7.65 -12.09
CA ALA A 69 27.48 -7.85 -12.98
C ALA A 69 27.33 -9.13 -13.81
N THR A 70 26.89 -10.23 -13.18
CA THR A 70 26.63 -11.51 -13.84
C THR A 70 25.53 -11.36 -14.88
N LEU A 71 24.38 -10.82 -14.51
CA LEU A 71 23.26 -10.58 -15.43
C LEU A 71 23.67 -9.71 -16.62
N LYS A 72 24.36 -8.59 -16.39
CA LYS A 72 24.85 -7.70 -17.45
C LYS A 72 25.84 -8.40 -18.39
N HIS A 73 26.69 -9.28 -17.87
CA HIS A 73 27.58 -10.09 -18.70
C HIS A 73 26.79 -11.00 -19.64
N HIS A 74 25.74 -11.66 -19.16
CA HIS A 74 24.87 -12.51 -19.99
C HIS A 74 24.08 -11.68 -21.02
N PHE A 75 23.51 -10.54 -20.64
CA PHE A 75 22.75 -9.69 -21.56
C PHE A 75 23.57 -9.21 -22.74
N LYS A 76 24.86 -8.91 -22.52
CA LYS A 76 25.77 -8.44 -23.58
C LYS A 76 25.85 -9.39 -24.78
N LYS A 77 25.66 -10.71 -24.57
CA LYS A 77 25.65 -11.72 -25.64
C LYS A 77 24.51 -11.51 -26.65
N TYR A 78 23.40 -10.92 -26.22
CA TYR A 78 22.19 -10.73 -27.03
C TYR A 78 22.04 -9.31 -27.56
N LYS A 79 23.07 -8.45 -27.41
CA LYS A 79 22.98 -7.05 -27.85
C LYS A 79 22.67 -6.91 -29.34
N GLU A 80 23.25 -7.78 -30.18
CA GLU A 80 23.02 -7.75 -31.63
C GLU A 80 21.69 -8.41 -32.03
N GLN A 81 21.31 -9.50 -31.34
CA GLN A 81 20.11 -10.26 -31.65
C GLN A 81 18.83 -9.58 -31.14
N TYR A 82 18.86 -9.05 -29.92
CA TYR A 82 17.73 -8.43 -29.22
C TYR A 82 18.10 -7.04 -28.65
N PRO A 83 18.43 -6.04 -29.48
CA PRO A 83 18.93 -4.75 -29.03
C PRO A 83 17.96 -4.02 -28.09
N HIS A 84 16.66 -4.03 -28.40
CA HIS A 84 15.63 -3.37 -27.58
C HIS A 84 15.44 -4.05 -26.22
N THR A 85 15.52 -5.37 -26.16
CA THR A 85 15.41 -6.13 -24.91
C THR A 85 16.70 -6.03 -24.09
N PHE A 86 17.87 -5.97 -24.73
CA PHE A 86 19.13 -5.66 -24.07
C PHE A 86 19.08 -4.31 -23.34
N ASP A 87 18.65 -3.24 -24.02
CA ASP A 87 18.54 -1.90 -23.43
C ASP A 87 17.51 -1.89 -22.29
N LEU A 88 16.37 -2.56 -22.50
CA LEU A 88 15.35 -2.71 -21.47
C LEU A 88 15.92 -3.38 -20.22
N LEU A 89 16.50 -4.57 -20.34
CA LEU A 89 17.00 -5.37 -19.21
C LEU A 89 18.03 -4.60 -18.37
N ASN A 90 18.89 -3.80 -19.01
CA ASN A 90 19.85 -2.94 -18.30
C ASN A 90 19.20 -1.83 -17.45
N SER A 91 17.93 -1.50 -17.74
CA SER A 91 17.21 -0.38 -17.16
C SER A 91 16.00 -0.79 -16.29
N SER A 92 15.66 -2.08 -16.27
CA SER A 92 14.42 -2.65 -15.72
C SER A 92 14.62 -3.70 -14.62
N ILE A 93 15.86 -4.07 -14.30
CA ILE A 93 16.17 -5.05 -13.25
C ILE A 93 16.62 -4.34 -11.98
N TYR A 94 16.04 -4.76 -10.86
CA TYR A 94 16.44 -4.33 -9.53
C TYR A 94 16.70 -5.55 -8.64
N VAL A 95 17.98 -5.88 -8.47
CA VAL A 95 18.39 -7.09 -7.76
C VAL A 95 17.78 -8.33 -8.43
N ASP A 96 16.81 -8.99 -7.81
CA ASP A 96 16.08 -10.15 -8.31
C ASP A 96 14.73 -9.80 -8.94
N ASP A 97 14.26 -8.56 -8.82
CA ASP A 97 13.01 -8.09 -9.41
C ASP A 97 13.23 -7.63 -10.86
N PHE A 98 12.48 -8.21 -11.81
CA PHE A 98 12.33 -7.71 -13.16
C PHE A 98 10.98 -6.99 -13.31
N ILE A 99 11.02 -5.71 -13.70
CA ILE A 99 9.83 -4.87 -13.81
C ILE A 99 9.85 -4.05 -15.09
N CYS A 100 8.76 -4.12 -15.85
CA CYS A 100 8.71 -3.54 -17.18
C CYS A 100 7.28 -3.13 -17.55
N GLY A 101 7.17 -2.28 -18.58
CA GLY A 101 5.92 -2.12 -19.30
C GLY A 101 6.16 -1.89 -20.80
N ARG A 102 5.16 -2.22 -21.62
CA ARG A 102 5.14 -2.04 -23.08
C ARG A 102 3.86 -1.35 -23.54
N ASN A 103 3.91 -0.76 -24.73
CA ASN A 103 2.79 0.01 -25.29
C ASN A 103 1.62 -0.87 -25.72
N ASP A 104 1.90 -2.13 -26.06
CA ASP A 104 0.90 -3.08 -26.51
C ASP A 104 1.26 -4.50 -26.08
N VAL A 105 0.27 -5.39 -26.20
CA VAL A 105 0.36 -6.80 -25.78
C VAL A 105 1.32 -7.61 -26.67
N PRO A 106 1.33 -7.48 -28.00
CA PRO A 106 2.29 -8.18 -28.85
C PRO A 106 3.76 -7.88 -28.49
N ASP A 107 4.12 -6.62 -28.27
CA ASP A 107 5.46 -6.21 -27.86
C ASP A 107 5.81 -6.73 -26.45
N ALA A 108 4.84 -6.73 -25.53
CA ALA A 108 5.00 -7.31 -24.20
C ALA A 108 5.28 -8.83 -24.27
N LEU A 109 4.53 -9.57 -25.09
CA LEU A 109 4.74 -11.00 -25.28
C LEU A 109 6.10 -11.29 -25.89
N ARG A 110 6.46 -10.60 -26.98
CA ARG A 110 7.76 -10.73 -27.62
C ARG A 110 8.89 -10.48 -26.63
N THR A 111 8.82 -9.38 -25.89
CA THR A 111 9.80 -9.04 -24.84
C THR A 111 9.89 -10.14 -23.78
N THR A 112 8.76 -10.74 -23.38
CA THR A 112 8.72 -11.84 -22.41
C THR A 112 9.49 -13.06 -22.93
N LEU A 113 9.21 -13.49 -24.15
CA LEU A 113 9.86 -14.66 -24.76
C LEU A 113 11.37 -14.44 -24.94
N GLU A 114 11.78 -13.24 -25.41
CA GLU A 114 13.19 -12.87 -25.51
C GLU A 114 13.88 -12.89 -24.13
N CYS A 115 13.22 -12.37 -23.08
CA CYS A 115 13.73 -12.44 -21.71
C CYS A 115 13.88 -13.89 -21.22
N LEU A 116 12.87 -14.75 -21.44
CA LEU A 116 12.92 -16.15 -21.03
C LEU A 116 14.12 -16.88 -21.65
N GLN A 117 14.39 -16.64 -22.94
CA GLN A 117 15.57 -17.20 -23.60
C GLN A 117 16.88 -16.71 -22.96
N ILE A 118 17.03 -15.40 -22.80
CA ILE A 118 18.24 -14.77 -22.24
C ILE A 118 18.54 -15.31 -20.84
N PHE A 119 17.52 -15.40 -19.98
CA PHE A 119 17.67 -15.85 -18.61
C PHE A 119 17.81 -17.37 -18.48
N SER A 120 17.21 -18.15 -19.38
CA SER A 120 17.42 -19.61 -19.49
C SER A 120 18.89 -19.92 -19.78
N ASP A 121 19.49 -19.20 -20.74
CA ASP A 121 20.91 -19.37 -21.09
C ASP A 121 21.86 -18.90 -19.99
N ALA A 122 21.37 -18.12 -19.02
CA ALA A 122 22.08 -17.76 -17.80
C ALA A 122 21.82 -18.72 -16.62
N SER A 123 20.99 -19.76 -16.80
CA SER A 123 20.49 -20.63 -15.71
C SER A 123 19.80 -19.85 -14.57
N MET A 124 19.26 -18.68 -14.87
CA MET A 124 18.64 -17.76 -13.91
C MET A 124 17.15 -17.59 -14.26
N LEU A 125 16.38 -18.67 -14.15
CA LEU A 125 14.98 -18.70 -14.61
C LEU A 125 14.13 -17.57 -14.02
N LEU A 126 13.39 -16.88 -14.90
CA LEU A 126 12.34 -15.95 -14.50
C LEU A 126 11.08 -16.72 -14.14
N ARG A 127 10.46 -16.33 -13.03
CA ARG A 127 9.23 -16.94 -12.52
C ARG A 127 8.28 -15.89 -11.99
N LYS A 128 7.10 -16.32 -11.54
CA LYS A 128 6.12 -15.45 -10.88
C LYS A 128 5.70 -14.29 -11.77
N TRP A 129 5.48 -14.60 -13.05
CA TRP A 129 5.03 -13.60 -14.02
C TRP A 129 3.67 -13.06 -13.62
N ARG A 130 3.54 -11.73 -13.67
CA ARG A 130 2.31 -11.00 -13.36
C ARG A 130 2.15 -9.85 -14.35
N THR A 131 0.90 -9.55 -14.71
CA THR A 131 0.57 -8.46 -15.65
C THR A 131 -0.76 -7.81 -15.27
N ASN A 132 -0.96 -6.56 -15.68
CA ASN A 132 -2.27 -5.90 -15.65
C ASN A 132 -3.16 -6.27 -16.85
N SER A 133 -2.60 -6.87 -17.91
CA SER A 133 -3.33 -7.20 -19.13
C SER A 133 -3.80 -8.66 -19.13
N LYS A 134 -5.12 -8.86 -19.04
CA LYS A 134 -5.74 -10.19 -19.18
C LYS A 134 -5.40 -10.87 -20.50
N GLN A 135 -5.26 -10.09 -21.58
CA GLN A 135 -4.89 -10.63 -22.88
C GLN A 135 -3.45 -11.15 -22.89
N LEU A 136 -2.51 -10.41 -22.26
CA LEU A 136 -1.13 -10.88 -22.15
C LEU A 136 -1.05 -12.15 -21.29
N ASP A 137 -1.80 -12.20 -20.19
CA ASP A 137 -1.82 -13.38 -19.32
C ASP A 137 -2.32 -14.64 -20.05
N LEU A 138 -3.38 -14.52 -20.86
CA LEU A 138 -3.85 -15.62 -21.70
C LEU A 138 -2.81 -16.09 -22.72
N LEU A 139 -2.07 -15.16 -23.34
CA LEU A 139 -1.01 -15.50 -24.29
C LEU A 139 0.17 -16.20 -23.59
N TRP A 140 0.54 -15.75 -22.39
CA TRP A 140 1.54 -16.42 -21.57
C TRP A 140 1.18 -17.87 -21.25
N GLN A 141 -0.09 -18.13 -20.90
CA GLN A 141 -0.57 -19.50 -20.66
C GLN A 141 -0.46 -20.37 -21.91
N GLN A 142 -0.74 -19.82 -23.10
CA GLN A 142 -0.58 -20.53 -24.38
C GLN A 142 0.88 -20.87 -24.71
N GLU A 143 1.80 -19.96 -24.38
CA GLU A 143 3.25 -20.16 -24.55
C GLU A 143 3.89 -20.99 -23.41
N GLY A 144 3.11 -21.46 -22.44
CA GLY A 144 3.60 -22.26 -21.32
C GLY A 144 4.40 -21.47 -20.26
N VAL A 145 4.21 -20.15 -20.18
CA VAL A 145 4.84 -19.29 -19.17
C VAL A 145 4.09 -19.45 -17.84
N GLU A 146 4.81 -19.80 -16.77
CA GLU A 146 4.24 -19.96 -15.43
C GLU A 146 3.87 -18.59 -14.83
N THR A 147 2.57 -18.33 -14.70
CA THR A 147 2.03 -17.08 -14.11
C THR A 147 1.56 -17.31 -12.68
N GLU A 148 1.72 -16.28 -11.83
CA GLU A 148 1.10 -16.28 -10.51
C GLU A 148 -0.19 -15.45 -10.57
N PHE A 149 -1.32 -16.12 -10.81
CA PHE A 149 -2.63 -15.51 -10.73
C PHE A 149 -2.92 -15.14 -9.27
N SER A 150 -3.19 -13.87 -9.00
CA SER A 150 -3.68 -13.43 -7.69
C SER A 150 -4.77 -12.41 -7.89
N GLU A 151 -6.02 -12.88 -7.81
CA GLU A 151 -7.18 -12.05 -7.49
C GLU A 151 -6.89 -11.35 -6.16
N THR A 152 -6.44 -10.11 -6.25
CA THR A 152 -6.16 -9.26 -5.09
C THR A 152 -6.81 -7.92 -5.39
N SER A 153 -8.12 -7.84 -5.19
CA SER A 153 -8.77 -6.55 -5.10
C SER A 153 -8.28 -5.88 -3.80
N ALA A 154 -8.11 -4.56 -3.81
CA ALA A 154 -7.85 -3.76 -2.61
C ALA A 154 -8.85 -4.03 -1.44
N THR A 155 -10.00 -4.66 -1.73
CA THR A 155 -11.04 -5.06 -0.78
C THR A 155 -10.84 -6.42 -0.12
N ASP A 156 -9.93 -7.27 -0.62
CA ASP A 156 -9.83 -8.66 -0.16
C ASP A 156 -8.92 -8.81 1.06
N LEU A 157 -9.18 -9.85 1.87
CA LEU A 157 -8.41 -10.21 3.07
C LEU A 157 -7.01 -10.79 2.75
N LYS A 158 -6.66 -10.95 1.46
CA LYS A 158 -5.34 -11.44 1.03
C LYS A 158 -4.30 -10.31 1.12
N PRO A 159 -3.03 -10.64 1.45
CA PRO A 159 -1.96 -9.65 1.45
C PRO A 159 -1.77 -9.09 0.03
N PRO A 160 -1.52 -7.78 -0.11
CA PRO A 160 -1.35 -7.17 -1.42
C PRO A 160 -0.11 -7.71 -2.13
N ILE A 161 -0.23 -7.88 -3.45
CA ILE A 161 0.92 -8.04 -4.33
C ILE A 161 1.81 -6.82 -4.19
N LYS A 162 3.12 -7.01 -4.04
CA LYS A 162 4.08 -5.91 -3.96
C LYS A 162 4.92 -5.82 -5.22
N VAL A 163 5.16 -4.60 -5.67
CA VAL A 163 6.14 -4.24 -6.71
C VAL A 163 7.12 -3.25 -6.08
N LEU A 164 8.39 -3.64 -5.96
CA LEU A 164 9.43 -2.86 -5.27
C LEU A 164 9.01 -2.37 -3.87
N GLY A 165 8.22 -3.18 -3.15
CA GLY A 165 7.73 -2.88 -1.80
C GLY A 165 6.42 -2.09 -1.72
N LEU A 166 5.89 -1.56 -2.82
CA LEU A 166 4.58 -0.90 -2.90
C LEU A 166 3.47 -1.88 -3.27
N ALA A 167 2.26 -1.71 -2.76
CA ALA A 167 1.13 -2.56 -3.14
C ALA A 167 0.66 -2.23 -4.57
N TRP A 168 0.38 -3.26 -5.37
CA TRP A 168 -0.11 -3.16 -6.74
C TRP A 168 -1.36 -4.03 -6.93
N ASP A 169 -2.45 -3.40 -7.38
CA ASP A 169 -3.65 -4.06 -7.89
C ASP A 169 -3.49 -4.15 -9.41
N SER A 170 -3.21 -5.34 -9.92
CA SER A 170 -2.97 -5.55 -11.36
C SER A 170 -4.25 -5.43 -12.18
N GLU A 171 -5.42 -5.74 -11.63
CA GLU A 171 -6.68 -5.66 -12.37
C GLU A 171 -7.10 -4.23 -12.66
N LYS A 172 -6.96 -3.35 -11.66
CA LYS A 172 -7.26 -1.92 -11.80
C LYS A 172 -6.04 -1.11 -12.22
N ASP A 173 -4.88 -1.74 -12.27
CA ASP A 173 -3.58 -1.14 -12.52
C ASP A 173 -3.27 0.04 -11.57
N LEU A 174 -3.46 -0.18 -10.27
CA LEU A 174 -3.30 0.83 -9.24
C LEU A 174 -2.15 0.49 -8.30
N ILE A 175 -1.24 1.44 -8.10
CA ILE A 175 -0.31 1.42 -6.98
C ILE A 175 -0.97 2.12 -5.79
N TYR A 176 -0.92 1.49 -4.62
CA TYR A 176 -1.50 2.05 -3.41
C TYR A 176 -0.65 1.74 -2.18
N PHE A 177 -0.96 2.45 -1.10
CA PHE A 177 -0.46 2.13 0.24
C PHE A 177 -1.52 1.31 0.97
N ASP A 178 -1.17 0.10 1.42
CA ASP A 178 -2.05 -0.72 2.25
C ASP A 178 -1.89 -0.31 3.73
N PRO A 179 -2.91 0.34 4.34
CA PRO A 179 -2.80 0.81 5.71
C PRO A 179 -3.05 -0.30 6.74
N LYS A 180 -3.45 -1.53 6.36
CA LYS A 180 -3.88 -2.57 7.31
C LYS A 180 -2.86 -2.84 8.42
N ASP A 181 -1.59 -3.04 8.07
CA ASP A 181 -0.52 -3.28 9.06
C ASP A 181 -0.28 -2.06 9.94
N LEU A 182 -0.29 -0.86 9.34
CA LEU A 182 -0.14 0.40 10.06
C LEU A 182 -1.26 0.59 11.08
N LEU A 183 -2.52 0.40 10.67
CA LEU A 183 -3.70 0.52 11.52
C LEU A 183 -3.69 -0.51 12.65
N LYS A 184 -3.33 -1.76 12.35
CA LYS A 184 -3.16 -2.83 13.35
C LYS A 184 -2.05 -2.50 14.35
N PHE A 185 -0.98 -1.85 13.92
CA PHE A 185 0.06 -1.39 14.83
C PHE A 185 -0.41 -0.21 15.68
N MET A 186 -1.15 0.73 15.09
CA MET A 186 -1.63 1.93 15.76
C MET A 186 -2.74 1.68 16.79
N SER A 187 -3.45 0.56 16.71
CA SER A 187 -4.44 0.17 17.71
C SER A 187 -3.84 -0.24 19.06
N ARG A 188 -2.50 -0.36 19.14
CA ARG A 188 -1.79 -0.59 20.42
C ARG A 188 -1.86 0.70 21.26
N LYS A 189 -2.38 0.62 22.49
CA LYS A 189 -2.64 1.75 23.39
C LYS A 189 -1.38 2.47 23.96
N THR A 190 -0.24 2.42 23.29
CA THR A 190 1.02 2.99 23.81
C THR A 190 1.53 4.11 22.93
N GLU A 191 1.24 5.36 23.32
CA GLU A 191 1.67 6.57 22.62
C GLU A 191 2.98 7.12 23.22
N SER A 192 4.11 6.74 22.64
CA SER A 192 5.46 7.22 23.01
C SER A 192 6.22 7.76 21.79
N LYS A 193 7.37 8.40 22.03
CA LYS A 193 8.27 8.84 20.95
C LYS A 193 8.71 7.64 20.07
N ARG A 194 9.04 6.51 20.69
CA ARG A 194 9.39 5.26 19.98
C ARG A 194 8.23 4.74 19.13
N PHE A 195 7.01 4.82 19.65
CA PHE A 195 5.82 4.41 18.93
C PHE A 195 5.59 5.27 17.68
N ILE A 196 5.64 6.60 17.80
CA ILE A 196 5.50 7.50 16.64
C ILE A 196 6.60 7.25 15.60
N LEU A 197 7.85 7.06 16.03
CA LEU A 197 8.93 6.71 15.12
C LEU A 197 8.65 5.38 14.39
N SER A 198 8.11 4.41 15.11
CA SER A 198 7.71 3.10 14.57
C SER A 198 6.55 3.20 13.58
N VAL A 199 5.64 4.17 13.75
CA VAL A 199 4.57 4.50 12.79
C VAL A 199 5.19 5.08 11.52
N VAL A 200 6.08 6.08 11.65
CA VAL A 200 6.76 6.69 10.49
C VAL A 200 7.54 5.65 9.70
N GLY A 201 8.30 4.77 10.37
CA GLY A 201 9.09 3.73 9.72
C GLY A 201 8.28 2.66 9.00
N ARG A 202 6.97 2.52 9.31
CA ARG A 202 6.05 1.61 8.62
C ARG A 202 5.46 2.19 7.34
N ILE A 203 5.55 3.51 7.15
CA ILE A 203 5.05 4.16 5.94
C ILE A 203 6.15 4.11 4.88
N PHE A 204 6.10 3.06 4.05
CA PHE A 204 6.98 2.94 2.89
C PHE A 204 6.39 3.69 1.69
N ASP A 205 6.96 4.86 1.37
CA ASP A 205 6.50 5.75 0.30
C ASP A 205 7.70 6.28 -0.53
N PRO A 206 8.31 5.43 -1.37
CA PRO A 206 9.48 5.80 -2.18
C PRO A 206 9.18 6.85 -3.27
N ILE A 207 7.90 7.09 -3.58
CA ILE A 207 7.44 8.02 -4.61
C ILE A 207 6.87 9.32 -4.03
N GLY A 208 6.70 9.42 -2.70
CA GLY A 208 6.31 10.64 -2.00
C GLY A 208 4.82 10.96 -2.06
N ILE A 209 3.95 10.03 -2.45
CA ILE A 209 2.49 10.27 -2.54
C ILE A 209 1.90 10.61 -1.16
N LEU A 210 2.39 9.97 -0.11
CA LEU A 210 1.97 10.19 1.28
C LEU A 210 2.77 11.31 1.96
N GLY A 211 3.63 12.02 1.22
CA GLY A 211 4.44 13.14 1.72
C GLY A 211 3.68 14.11 2.63
N PRO A 212 2.48 14.62 2.24
CA PRO A 212 1.69 15.53 3.08
C PRO A 212 1.24 14.94 4.44
N PHE A 213 1.14 13.62 4.55
CA PHE A 213 0.80 12.92 5.80
C PHE A 213 2.06 12.62 6.61
N VAL A 214 3.12 12.16 5.96
CA VAL A 214 4.40 11.78 6.60
C VAL A 214 5.12 13.01 7.15
N ILE A 215 5.06 14.16 6.47
CA ILE A 215 5.74 15.38 6.92
C ILE A 215 5.22 15.86 8.28
N LYS A 216 3.90 15.76 8.53
CA LYS A 216 3.30 16.14 9.81
C LYS A 216 3.86 15.28 10.95
N LEU A 217 4.05 13.98 10.72
CA LEU A 217 4.68 13.08 11.68
C LEU A 217 6.16 13.39 11.89
N LYS A 218 6.90 13.72 10.83
CA LYS A 218 8.31 14.11 10.93
C LYS A 218 8.49 15.41 11.71
N CYS A 219 7.63 16.40 11.52
CA CYS A 219 7.61 17.62 12.34
C CYS A 219 7.26 17.30 13.81
N LEU A 220 6.29 16.41 14.06
CA LEU A 220 5.98 15.96 15.42
C LEU A 220 7.16 15.26 16.09
N LEU A 221 7.88 14.40 15.37
CA LEU A 221 9.12 13.79 15.86
C LEU A 221 10.17 14.86 16.15
N GLN A 222 10.37 15.83 15.26
CA GLN A 222 11.30 16.94 15.49
C GLN A 222 10.96 17.71 16.78
N ASP A 223 9.68 18.01 17.02
CA ASP A 223 9.22 18.66 18.25
C ASP A 223 9.57 17.82 19.49
N LEU A 224 9.31 16.51 19.46
CA LEU A 224 9.61 15.59 20.57
C LEU A 224 11.11 15.52 20.88
N TRP A 225 11.95 15.56 19.85
CA TRP A 225 13.41 15.56 20.01
C TRP A 225 13.90 16.89 20.58
N THR A 226 13.35 18.00 20.11
CA THR A 226 13.69 19.34 20.60
C THR A 226 13.36 19.51 22.08
N LEU A 227 12.27 18.86 22.54
CA LEU A 227 11.88 18.86 23.95
C LEU A 227 12.64 17.83 24.81
N GLY A 228 13.52 17.01 24.24
CA GLY A 228 14.27 16.00 24.98
C GLY A 228 13.39 14.90 25.59
N VAL A 229 12.22 14.61 25.01
CA VAL A 229 11.31 13.55 25.50
C VAL A 229 11.97 12.19 25.37
N ASP A 230 11.89 11.35 26.40
CA ASP A 230 12.47 10.00 26.37
C ASP A 230 11.76 9.07 25.39
N TRP A 231 12.38 7.93 25.09
CA TRP A 231 11.87 6.99 24.07
C TRP A 231 10.50 6.42 24.41
N ASP A 232 10.30 6.05 25.66
CA ASP A 232 9.16 5.28 26.13
C ASP A 232 8.29 6.06 27.12
N SER A 233 8.60 7.35 27.34
CA SER A 233 7.78 8.24 28.16
C SER A 233 6.50 8.67 27.43
N GLU A 234 5.49 9.04 28.20
CA GLU A 234 4.26 9.62 27.68
C GLU A 234 4.50 10.92 26.89
N LEU A 235 3.67 11.15 25.88
CA LEU A 235 3.72 12.39 25.09
C LEU A 235 3.28 13.59 25.94
N PRO A 236 4.01 14.72 25.90
CA PRO A 236 3.56 15.97 26.48
C PRO A 236 2.18 16.38 25.94
N PRO A 237 1.28 16.98 26.75
CA PRO A 237 -0.10 17.24 26.35
C PRO A 237 -0.25 17.98 25.01
N LYS A 238 0.59 18.99 24.77
CA LYS A 238 0.60 19.77 23.52
C LYS A 238 0.92 18.91 22.28
N LEU A 239 1.85 17.97 22.41
CA LEU A 239 2.28 17.10 21.31
C LEU A 239 1.37 15.87 21.16
N ARG A 240 0.79 15.39 22.27
CA ARG A 240 -0.29 14.40 22.25
C ARG A 240 -1.49 14.90 21.43
N HIS A 241 -1.85 16.17 21.58
CA HIS A 241 -2.91 16.76 20.77
C HIS A 241 -2.57 16.78 19.26
N LYS A 242 -1.33 17.12 18.89
CA LYS A 242 -0.86 17.05 17.49
C LYS A 242 -0.90 15.63 16.93
N TRP A 243 -0.50 14.64 17.74
CA TRP A 243 -0.60 13.22 17.40
C TRP A 243 -2.05 12.80 17.13
N GLN A 244 -2.97 13.11 18.05
CA GLN A 244 -4.40 12.83 17.91
C GLN A 244 -5.04 13.50 16.70
N GLN A 245 -4.62 14.73 16.35
CA GLN A 245 -5.08 15.41 15.14
C GLN A 245 -4.63 14.70 13.85
N TRP A 246 -3.50 14.00 13.87
CA TRP A 246 -3.03 13.23 12.73
C TRP A 246 -3.74 11.87 12.62
N THR A 247 -4.04 11.22 13.75
CA THR A 247 -4.72 9.91 13.77
C THR A 247 -6.23 9.98 13.53
N PHE A 248 -6.91 11.04 13.95
CA PHE A 248 -8.35 11.24 13.74
C PHE A 248 -8.65 12.02 12.46
N LYS A 249 -9.73 11.66 11.75
CA LYS A 249 -10.28 12.51 10.66
C LYS A 249 -10.59 13.90 11.25
N PRO A 250 -9.90 14.97 10.82
CA PRO A 250 -10.11 16.32 11.37
C PRO A 250 -11.58 16.74 11.28
N TYR A 251 -12.27 16.29 10.23
CA TYR A 251 -13.70 16.50 10.05
C TYR A 251 -14.57 15.91 11.18
N ILE A 252 -14.31 14.67 11.61
CA ILE A 252 -15.07 14.02 12.68
C ILE A 252 -14.75 14.70 14.00
N LYS A 253 -13.46 14.91 14.29
CA LYS A 253 -13.03 15.58 15.54
C LYS A 253 -13.62 16.97 15.68
N ASN A 254 -13.56 17.80 14.64
CA ASN A 254 -14.09 19.16 14.68
C ASN A 254 -15.61 19.16 14.92
N ARG A 255 -16.36 18.24 14.29
CA ARG A 255 -17.81 18.15 14.50
C ARG A 255 -18.20 17.57 15.85
N VAL A 256 -17.49 16.56 16.34
CA VAL A 256 -17.71 16.03 17.70
C VAL A 256 -17.41 17.12 18.73
N GLN A 257 -16.32 17.87 18.56
CA GLN A 257 -15.97 18.99 19.42
C GLN A 257 -17.01 20.12 19.35
N GLU A 258 -17.49 20.46 18.15
CA GLU A 258 -18.56 21.45 17.96
C GLU A 258 -19.87 21.01 18.65
N ILE A 259 -20.28 19.75 18.48
CA ILE A 259 -21.46 19.19 19.15
C ILE A 259 -21.30 19.23 20.68
N GLN A 260 -20.14 18.85 21.21
CA GLN A 260 -19.87 18.89 22.66
C GLN A 260 -19.75 20.31 23.23
N LEU A 261 -19.41 21.31 22.40
CA LEU A 261 -19.39 22.72 22.79
C LEU A 261 -20.78 23.36 22.73
N LEU A 262 -21.65 22.89 21.82
CA LEU A 262 -22.97 23.46 21.56
C LEU A 262 -24.14 22.70 22.20
N SER A 263 -23.88 21.52 22.79
CA SER A 263 -24.91 20.71 23.44
C SER A 263 -24.37 20.02 24.70
N ASP A 264 -25.27 19.79 25.65
CA ASP A 264 -24.99 19.03 26.85
C ASP A 264 -25.31 17.53 26.61
N PRO A 265 -24.44 16.58 27.02
CA PRO A 265 -24.69 15.15 26.85
C PRO A 265 -26.02 14.66 27.43
N SER A 266 -26.57 15.32 28.45
CA SER A 266 -27.91 15.01 29.01
C SER A 266 -29.06 15.24 28.03
N GLN A 267 -28.82 16.00 26.94
CA GLN A 267 -29.77 16.25 25.88
C GLN A 267 -29.76 15.14 24.81
N TRP A 268 -28.78 14.24 24.85
CA TRP A 268 -28.58 13.23 23.81
C TRP A 268 -29.46 12.00 24.07
N GLY A 269 -30.11 11.50 23.02
CA GLY A 269 -30.93 10.29 23.06
C GLY A 269 -30.48 9.29 22.01
N HIS A 270 -30.57 8.00 22.32
CA HIS A 270 -30.20 6.96 21.37
C HIS A 270 -31.30 6.77 20.31
N CYS A 271 -30.94 6.95 19.03
CA CYS A 271 -31.80 6.61 17.91
C CYS A 271 -31.55 5.15 17.49
N PRO A 272 -32.55 4.25 17.56
CA PRO A 272 -32.39 2.87 17.09
C PRO A 272 -31.93 2.81 15.63
N GLY A 273 -30.99 1.91 15.29
CA GLY A 273 -30.42 1.86 13.94
C GLY A 273 -31.42 1.68 12.80
N LYS A 274 -32.55 0.98 13.03
CA LYS A 274 -33.63 0.85 12.03
C LYS A 274 -34.39 2.16 11.75
N ASP A 275 -34.33 3.08 12.71
CA ASP A 275 -35.03 4.37 12.71
C ASP A 275 -34.07 5.54 12.45
N ASN A 276 -32.77 5.26 12.27
CA ASN A 276 -31.76 6.29 12.02
C ASN A 276 -31.76 6.70 10.54
N PRO A 277 -32.22 7.91 10.18
CA PRO A 277 -32.23 8.34 8.78
C PRO A 277 -30.82 8.41 8.18
N ALA A 278 -29.78 8.63 8.99
CA ALA A 278 -28.40 8.69 8.51
C ALA A 278 -27.90 7.36 7.90
N ASP A 279 -28.47 6.23 8.34
CA ASP A 279 -28.12 4.90 7.82
C ASP A 279 -28.49 4.72 6.34
N LEU A 280 -29.53 5.42 5.87
CA LEU A 280 -30.03 5.31 4.49
C LEU A 280 -28.99 5.78 3.47
N ILE A 281 -28.28 6.85 3.78
CA ILE A 281 -27.24 7.40 2.92
C ILE A 281 -25.89 6.73 3.18
N SER A 282 -25.63 6.27 4.42
CA SER A 282 -24.36 5.62 4.76
C SER A 282 -24.26 4.22 4.12
N ARG A 283 -25.37 3.49 4.01
CA ARG A 283 -25.45 2.14 3.40
C ARG A 283 -25.65 2.15 1.87
N GLY A 284 -25.90 3.32 1.29
CA GLY A 284 -26.09 3.53 -0.15
C GLY A 284 -27.54 3.37 -0.59
N THR A 285 -28.09 4.42 -1.21
CA THR A 285 -29.45 4.44 -1.78
C THR A 285 -29.48 5.30 -3.05
N SER A 286 -30.44 5.06 -3.94
CA SER A 286 -30.59 5.87 -5.16
C SER A 286 -31.30 7.20 -4.86
N ALA A 287 -31.02 8.23 -5.66
CA ALA A 287 -31.66 9.54 -5.49
C ALA A 287 -33.19 9.47 -5.57
N VAL A 288 -33.73 8.61 -6.45
CA VAL A 288 -35.18 8.39 -6.58
C VAL A 288 -35.77 7.75 -5.32
N LYS A 289 -35.10 6.73 -4.76
CA LYS A 289 -35.54 6.08 -3.52
C LYS A 289 -35.46 7.03 -2.32
N LEU A 290 -34.42 7.88 -2.26
CA LEU A 290 -34.25 8.85 -1.18
C LEU A 290 -35.30 9.97 -1.27
N ALA A 291 -35.61 10.44 -2.47
CA ALA A 291 -36.61 11.49 -2.68
C ALA A 291 -38.01 11.07 -2.19
N GLN A 292 -38.32 9.78 -2.20
CA GLN A 292 -39.60 9.21 -1.74
C GLN A 292 -39.52 8.63 -0.31
N ASN A 293 -38.41 8.83 0.40
CA ASN A 293 -38.20 8.20 1.70
C ASN A 293 -38.71 9.07 2.86
N GLU A 294 -39.83 8.64 3.46
CA GLU A 294 -40.46 9.33 4.59
C GLU A 294 -39.54 9.45 5.81
N LEU A 295 -38.76 8.42 6.12
CA LEU A 295 -37.85 8.40 7.27
C LEU A 295 -36.75 9.47 7.13
N TRP A 296 -36.21 9.66 5.93
CA TRP A 296 -35.17 10.67 5.65
C TRP A 296 -35.69 12.10 5.81
N TRP A 297 -36.85 12.40 5.23
CA TRP A 297 -37.39 13.77 5.18
C TRP A 297 -38.15 14.17 6.43
N HIS A 298 -38.77 13.21 7.13
CA HIS A 298 -39.65 13.48 8.27
C HIS A 298 -39.15 12.94 9.60
N GLY A 299 -38.06 12.17 9.58
CA GLY A 299 -37.54 11.49 10.76
C GLY A 299 -38.48 10.38 11.24
N PRO A 300 -38.08 9.65 12.29
CA PRO A 300 -38.91 8.59 12.83
C PRO A 300 -40.16 9.16 13.52
N PRO A 301 -41.32 8.46 13.45
CA PRO A 301 -42.59 8.98 13.97
C PRO A 301 -42.56 9.39 15.45
N TRP A 302 -41.77 8.67 16.26
CA TRP A 302 -41.65 8.94 17.69
C TRP A 302 -40.98 10.28 18.00
N LEU A 303 -40.16 10.83 17.10
CA LEU A 303 -39.47 12.10 17.31
C LEU A 303 -40.45 13.29 17.36
N LYS A 304 -41.65 13.11 16.79
CA LYS A 304 -42.75 14.10 16.81
C LYS A 304 -43.61 14.02 18.09
N LEU A 305 -43.42 12.97 18.90
CA LEU A 305 -44.15 12.76 20.14
C LEU A 305 -43.42 13.42 21.32
N ALA A 306 -44.10 13.51 22.46
CA ALA A 306 -43.50 14.00 23.69
C ALA A 306 -42.28 13.14 24.10
N PRO A 307 -41.24 13.72 24.73
CA PRO A 307 -39.99 13.02 25.00
C PRO A 307 -40.11 11.74 25.84
N ASP A 308 -41.19 11.58 26.59
CA ASP A 308 -41.50 10.36 27.36
C ASP A 308 -41.82 9.14 26.46
N HIS A 309 -42.09 9.38 25.18
CA HIS A 309 -42.37 8.35 24.17
C HIS A 309 -41.14 8.05 23.30
N TRP A 310 -40.01 8.69 23.55
CA TRP A 310 -38.77 8.47 22.79
C TRP A 310 -38.08 7.18 23.25
N PRO A 311 -37.46 6.42 22.33
CA PRO A 311 -36.76 5.20 22.68
C PRO A 311 -35.57 5.48 23.62
N ASN A 312 -35.55 4.77 24.77
CA ASN A 312 -34.48 4.67 25.77
C ASN A 312 -33.64 5.93 26.04
N ARG A 313 -34.02 6.70 27.07
CA ARG A 313 -33.13 7.70 27.71
C ARG A 313 -32.08 7.08 28.63
N GLN A 314 -32.27 5.84 29.09
CA GLN A 314 -31.38 5.15 30.03
C GLN A 314 -30.55 4.09 29.30
N ARG A 315 -29.46 4.51 28.69
CA ARG A 315 -28.24 3.71 28.74
C ARG A 315 -27.29 4.51 29.61
N ASP A 316 -27.00 4.00 30.81
CA ASP A 316 -25.76 4.37 31.47
C ASP A 316 -24.66 4.05 30.45
N ILE A 317 -24.06 5.09 29.89
CA ILE A 317 -22.92 4.95 29.00
C ILE A 317 -21.79 4.45 29.91
N LEU A 318 -21.70 3.14 30.08
CA LEU A 318 -20.48 2.51 30.54
C LEU A 318 -19.43 2.84 29.48
N ASP A 319 -18.50 3.74 29.83
CA ASP A 319 -17.36 4.21 29.02
C ASP A 319 -16.56 3.07 28.33
N SER A 320 -16.78 1.80 28.67
CA SER A 320 -16.10 0.66 28.07
C SER A 320 -16.62 0.25 26.68
N GLU A 321 -17.85 0.55 26.29
CA GLU A 321 -18.41 0.09 24.99
C GLU A 321 -18.17 1.06 23.82
N LEU A 322 -17.95 2.36 24.08
CA LEU A 322 -17.68 3.37 23.05
C LEU A 322 -16.37 3.16 22.29
N CYS A 323 -15.45 2.35 22.82
CA CYS A 323 -14.12 2.19 22.23
C CYS A 323 -14.04 1.07 21.17
N SER A 324 -15.04 0.19 21.06
CA SER A 324 -14.96 -1.01 20.21
C SER A 324 -15.75 -0.96 18.92
N GLU A 325 -16.86 -0.22 18.82
CA GLU A 325 -17.80 -0.35 17.69
C GLU A 325 -17.71 0.75 16.61
N GLU A 326 -17.15 1.93 16.88
CA GLU A 326 -17.09 3.05 15.91
C GLU A 326 -15.77 3.17 15.11
N LEU A 327 -15.08 2.06 14.87
CA LEU A 327 -14.05 2.02 13.83
C LEU A 327 -14.62 1.39 12.56
N GLU A 328 -15.67 2.00 11.99
CA GLU A 328 -15.96 1.82 10.57
C GLU A 328 -14.82 2.47 9.76
N TYR A 329 -13.73 1.72 9.60
CA TYR A 329 -12.62 2.03 8.73
C TYR A 329 -13.09 2.00 7.28
N ARG A 330 -13.67 3.10 6.81
CA ARG A 330 -13.78 3.34 5.37
C ARG A 330 -12.39 3.65 4.82
N SER A 331 -11.76 2.65 4.24
CA SER A 331 -10.52 2.77 3.47
C SER A 331 -10.73 3.74 2.30
N SER A 332 -10.23 4.97 2.42
CA SER A 332 -10.16 5.91 1.31
C SER A 332 -8.88 5.64 0.51
N VAL A 333 -9.02 4.97 -0.63
CA VAL A 333 -7.94 4.80 -1.61
C VAL A 333 -7.77 6.13 -2.34
N HIS A 334 -6.62 6.78 -2.19
CA HIS A 334 -6.27 7.95 -2.99
C HIS A 334 -5.53 7.44 -4.22
N VAL A 335 -6.12 7.66 -5.39
CA VAL A 335 -5.58 7.21 -6.68
C VAL A 335 -5.14 8.42 -7.49
N ALA A 336 -3.91 8.43 -7.96
CA ALA A 336 -3.49 9.32 -9.04
C ALA A 336 -3.72 8.59 -10.36
N VAL A 337 -4.79 8.95 -11.08
CA VAL A 337 -5.07 8.45 -12.44
C VAL A 337 -4.77 9.57 -13.43
N THR A 338 -3.88 9.33 -14.38
CA THR A 338 -3.74 10.19 -15.56
C THR A 338 -4.71 9.67 -16.61
N GLN A 339 -5.88 10.30 -16.73
CA GLN A 339 -6.81 10.08 -17.83
C GLN A 339 -6.82 11.34 -18.71
N GLN A 340 -6.65 11.17 -20.02
CA GLN A 340 -7.06 12.19 -20.96
C GLN A 340 -8.59 12.17 -21.02
N ARG A 341 -9.25 13.15 -20.38
CA ARG A 341 -10.70 13.29 -20.41
C ARG A 341 -11.10 14.40 -21.36
N GLU A 342 -12.15 14.17 -22.13
CA GLU A 342 -12.95 15.27 -22.66
C GLU A 342 -13.51 16.09 -21.50
N SER A 343 -13.62 17.40 -21.72
CA SER A 343 -14.08 18.33 -20.69
C SER A 343 -15.48 17.93 -20.21
N LEU A 344 -15.60 17.53 -18.94
CA LEU A 344 -16.88 17.22 -18.29
C LEU A 344 -17.82 18.43 -18.22
N VAL A 345 -17.29 19.63 -18.44
CA VAL A 345 -18.00 20.90 -18.40
C VAL A 345 -17.86 21.55 -19.77
N ASP A 346 -18.99 21.78 -20.45
CA ASP A 346 -18.99 22.60 -21.66
C ASP A 346 -18.69 24.05 -21.26
N ILE A 347 -17.43 24.45 -21.43
CA ILE A 347 -16.91 25.75 -21.00
C ILE A 347 -17.58 26.91 -21.75
N ASN A 348 -18.25 26.63 -22.88
CA ASN A 348 -19.03 27.63 -23.61
C ASN A 348 -20.36 27.99 -22.90
N ARG A 349 -20.75 27.26 -21.86
CA ARG A 349 -21.96 27.53 -21.06
C ARG A 349 -21.75 28.53 -19.92
N PHE A 350 -20.53 29.06 -19.74
CA PHE A 350 -20.19 29.97 -18.65
C PHE A 350 -19.52 31.25 -19.19
N SER A 351 -19.88 32.41 -18.66
CA SER A 351 -19.26 33.68 -19.02
C SER A 351 -17.97 33.92 -18.21
N SER A 352 -17.00 34.61 -18.82
CA SER A 352 -15.78 35.02 -18.12
C SER A 352 -16.08 36.18 -17.17
N LEU A 353 -15.69 36.05 -15.91
CA LEU A 353 -15.69 37.18 -14.97
C LEU A 353 -14.61 38.18 -15.39
N LYS A 354 -14.99 39.22 -16.14
CA LYS A 354 -14.15 40.41 -16.29
C LYS A 354 -14.47 41.32 -15.11
N ASN A 355 -13.57 41.38 -14.15
CA ASN A 355 -13.65 42.35 -13.05
C ASN A 355 -13.51 43.78 -13.60
N PHE A 356 -14.30 44.68 -13.03
CA PHE A 356 -14.00 46.11 -12.99
C PHE A 356 -12.74 46.38 -12.17
#